data_AF-A0A7V0T6Z5-F1
#
_entry.id   AF-A0A7V0T6Z5-F1
#
_cell.length_a   1.000
_cell.length_b   1.000
_cell.length_c   1.000
_cell.angle_alpha   90.00
_cell.angle_beta   90.00
_cell.angle_gamma   90.00
#
_symmetry.space_group_name_H-M   'P 1'
#
loop_
_entity.id
_entity.type
_entity.pdbx_description
1 polymer ?
#
loop_
_entity_poly.entity_id
_entity_poly.type
_entity_poly.pdbx_seq_one_letter_code
_entity_poly.pdbx_strand_id
1 'polypeptide(L)'
;MKAILVLKTNESGEFWYEPREVGYPRLLSYDFLDAAAQNLPLAGIGLYLDRHREGRPEPYSHLEPALLRITGIRKDGTGRPHIRVEPLARLRGVRSADLDRLLGVDRWIAPVTRERWSQVRRELGIRPPRDWEHMVEVAEAGPECREWLGPRYTRLIEPGADYATAATVTAEALAAIGFDVTVLKHVDIGEGNPDGFACTPAGERFGFWLVYNCKSVPFHLAPEEMFRVRRYVARYGRELP
;
A
#
# COMPACT_ATOMS: atom_id res chain seq x y z
N MET A 1 -6.81 18.34 -0.28
CA MET A 1 -5.61 17.62 0.17
C MET A 1 -6.04 16.55 1.17
N LYS A 2 -5.78 15.27 0.92
CA LYS A 2 -6.13 14.19 1.87
C LYS A 2 -5.17 14.24 3.06
N ALA A 3 -5.70 14.47 4.25
CA ALA A 3 -4.92 14.52 5.49
C ALA A 3 -4.61 13.10 5.98
N ILE A 4 -3.41 12.88 6.50
CA ILE A 4 -3.09 11.68 7.30
C ILE A 4 -3.62 11.95 8.70
N LEU A 5 -4.44 11.07 9.26
CA LEU A 5 -4.96 11.26 10.63
C LEU A 5 -4.16 10.42 11.63
N VAL A 6 -3.60 11.09 12.63
CA VAL A 6 -3.03 10.45 13.82
C VAL A 6 -4.15 10.24 14.82
N LEU A 7 -4.24 9.00 15.30
CA LEU A 7 -5.26 8.48 16.20
C LEU A 7 -4.56 7.93 17.44
N LYS A 8 -4.85 8.48 18.62
CA LYS A 8 -4.20 8.07 19.86
C LYS A 8 -5.16 7.28 20.74
N THR A 9 -4.64 6.28 21.45
CA THR A 9 -5.39 5.50 22.43
C THR A 9 -4.61 5.34 23.72
N ASN A 10 -5.28 5.26 24.85
CA ASN A 10 -4.72 4.84 26.14
C ASN A 10 -5.17 3.42 26.52
N GLU A 11 -5.75 2.69 25.57
CA GLU A 11 -6.08 1.28 25.70
C GLU A 11 -4.86 0.41 25.45
N SER A 12 -4.83 -0.75 26.11
CA SER A 12 -3.68 -1.66 26.10
C SER A 12 -3.78 -2.76 25.02
N GLY A 13 -2.74 -3.57 24.92
CA GLY A 13 -2.73 -4.78 24.09
C GLY A 13 -2.79 -4.50 22.60
N GLU A 14 -3.44 -5.39 21.86
CA GLU A 14 -3.49 -5.37 20.39
C GLU A 14 -4.55 -4.41 19.83
N PHE A 15 -4.86 -3.31 20.54
CA PHE A 15 -5.95 -2.37 20.23
C PHE A 15 -5.97 -1.90 18.77
N TRP A 16 -4.83 -1.60 18.16
CA TRP A 16 -4.80 -1.10 16.78
C TRP A 16 -4.79 -2.20 15.71
N TYR A 17 -4.71 -3.48 16.08
CA TYR A 17 -4.45 -4.56 15.12
C TYR A 17 -5.69 -5.38 14.77
N GLU A 18 -6.88 -4.85 15.08
CA GLU A 18 -8.17 -5.41 14.67
C GLU A 18 -9.07 -4.31 14.11
N PRO A 19 -9.91 -4.61 13.10
CA PRO A 19 -10.93 -3.68 12.63
C PRO A 19 -11.87 -3.27 13.76
N ARG A 20 -12.09 -1.96 13.92
CA ARG A 20 -12.95 -1.43 14.98
C ARG A 20 -13.44 -0.02 14.71
N GLU A 21 -14.39 0.42 15.52
CA GLU A 21 -14.81 1.81 15.59
C GLU A 21 -14.37 2.39 16.93
N VAL A 22 -13.66 3.51 16.90
CA VAL A 22 -13.06 4.16 18.08
C VAL A 22 -13.78 5.47 18.36
N GLY A 23 -14.34 5.58 19.55
CA GLY A 23 -14.97 6.81 20.04
C GLY A 23 -13.94 7.73 20.71
N TYR A 24 -14.04 9.03 20.45
CA TYR A 24 -13.16 10.05 21.01
C TYR A 24 -13.94 11.08 21.83
N PRO A 25 -13.29 11.75 22.80
CA PRO A 25 -13.92 12.82 23.55
C PRO A 25 -14.34 13.95 22.60
N ARG A 26 -15.45 14.64 22.93
CA ARG A 26 -15.85 15.83 22.18
C ARG A 26 -14.90 16.97 22.51
N LEU A 27 -14.20 17.45 21.49
CA LEU A 27 -13.39 18.67 21.54
C LEU A 27 -13.81 19.59 20.39
N LEU A 28 -13.82 20.90 20.63
CA LEU A 28 -14.10 21.92 19.60
C LEU A 28 -13.06 21.90 18.47
N SER A 29 -11.90 21.30 18.71
CA SER A 29 -10.75 21.29 17.80
C SER A 29 -10.84 20.28 16.64
N TYR A 30 -11.98 19.62 16.45
CA TYR A 30 -12.17 18.53 15.48
C TYR A 30 -12.99 18.93 14.25
N ASP A 31 -13.12 20.22 13.96
CA ASP A 31 -13.87 20.73 12.81
C ASP A 31 -13.34 20.19 11.47
N PHE A 32 -12.05 19.86 11.39
CA PHE A 32 -11.45 19.23 10.21
C PHE A 32 -12.02 17.83 9.90
N LEU A 33 -12.68 17.16 10.86
CA LEU A 33 -13.20 15.81 10.66
C LEU A 33 -14.35 15.76 9.65
N ASP A 34 -15.14 16.83 9.53
CA ASP A 34 -16.24 16.86 8.55
C ASP A 34 -15.69 16.90 7.12
N ALA A 35 -14.62 17.68 6.89
CA ALA A 35 -13.89 17.69 5.63
C ALA A 35 -13.14 16.36 5.38
N ALA A 36 -12.57 15.75 6.43
CA ALA A 36 -11.92 14.44 6.32
C ALA A 36 -12.91 13.34 5.93
N ALA A 37 -14.13 13.36 6.49
CA ALA A 37 -15.18 12.39 6.19
C ALA A 37 -15.58 12.35 4.71
N GLN A 38 -15.50 13.49 4.01
CA GLN A 38 -15.78 13.59 2.57
C GLN A 38 -14.70 12.95 1.68
N ASN A 39 -13.54 12.61 2.25
CA ASN A 39 -12.35 12.16 1.51
C ASN A 39 -11.95 10.71 1.80
N LEU A 40 -12.84 9.93 2.42
CA LEU A 40 -12.61 8.53 2.73
C LEU A 40 -12.42 7.68 1.46
N PRO A 41 -11.62 6.60 1.51
CA PRO A 41 -10.78 6.20 2.63
C PRO A 41 -9.59 7.15 2.83
N LEU A 42 -9.12 7.24 4.09
CA LEU A 42 -7.97 8.06 4.50
C LEU A 42 -6.87 7.20 5.14
N ALA A 43 -5.63 7.66 4.98
CA ALA A 43 -4.49 7.12 5.70
C ALA A 43 -4.55 7.51 7.18
N GLY A 44 -4.35 6.53 8.07
CA GLY A 44 -4.31 6.72 9.51
C GLY A 44 -3.05 6.17 10.16
N ILE A 45 -2.69 6.72 11.32
CA ILE A 45 -1.61 6.24 12.20
C ILE A 45 -2.19 6.04 13.60
N GLY A 46 -2.18 4.81 14.11
CA GLY A 46 -2.58 4.46 15.46
C GLY A 46 -1.40 4.51 16.42
N LEU A 47 -1.47 5.34 17.46
CA LEU A 47 -0.46 5.51 18.50
C LEU A 47 -1.01 5.12 19.87
N TYR A 48 -0.13 4.61 20.73
CA TYR A 48 -0.43 4.36 22.13
C TYR A 48 0.09 5.49 23.03
N LEU A 49 -0.72 5.86 24.02
CA LEU A 49 -0.42 6.85 25.05
C LEU A 49 -0.34 6.18 26.41
N ASP A 50 0.51 6.73 27.27
CA ASP A 50 0.54 6.31 28.67
C ASP A 50 -0.80 6.64 29.34
N ARG A 51 -1.30 5.68 30.10
CA ARG A 51 -2.53 5.83 30.88
C ARG A 51 -2.15 6.17 32.32
N HIS A 52 -2.83 7.14 32.90
CA HIS A 52 -2.75 7.38 34.35
C HIS A 52 -4.02 6.85 35.00
N ARG A 53 -3.90 5.78 35.79
CA ARG A 53 -5.00 5.21 36.57
C ARG A 53 -4.66 5.33 38.04
N GLU A 54 -5.51 6.01 38.82
CA GLU A 54 -5.36 6.12 40.28
C GLU A 54 -3.96 6.60 40.72
N GLY A 55 -3.36 7.51 39.94
CA GLY A 55 -2.03 8.06 40.22
C GLY A 55 -0.85 7.16 39.83
N ARG A 56 -1.09 5.98 39.25
CA ARG A 56 -0.04 5.10 38.73
C ARG A 56 0.06 5.23 37.19
N PRO A 57 1.27 5.47 36.65
CA PRO A 57 1.49 5.44 35.21
C PRO A 57 1.48 3.99 34.72
N GLU A 58 0.62 3.70 33.76
CA GLU A 58 0.64 2.48 32.94
C GLU A 58 1.22 2.88 31.57
N PRO A 59 2.50 2.58 31.31
CA PRO A 59 3.15 3.06 30.10
C PRO A 59 2.74 2.21 28.91
N TYR A 60 1.99 2.75 27.96
CA TYR A 60 1.67 2.09 26.69
C TYR A 60 2.39 2.71 25.51
N SER A 61 3.01 3.87 25.69
CA SER A 61 3.75 4.57 24.63
C SER A 61 4.97 3.80 24.09
N HIS A 62 5.41 2.75 24.79
CA HIS A 62 6.43 1.82 24.30
C HIS A 62 5.91 0.83 23.25
N LEU A 63 4.58 0.63 23.16
CA LEU A 63 3.96 -0.29 22.22
C LEU A 63 4.12 0.19 20.77
N GLU A 64 4.18 -0.77 19.86
CA GLU A 64 4.42 -0.51 18.44
C GLU A 64 3.18 0.14 17.80
N PRO A 65 3.33 1.26 17.07
CA PRO A 65 2.21 1.90 16.43
C PRO A 65 1.72 1.10 15.20
N ALA A 66 0.56 1.48 14.68
CA ALA A 66 -0.04 0.85 13.51
C ALA A 66 -0.29 1.85 12.38
N LEU A 67 -0.12 1.40 11.15
CA LEU A 67 -0.65 2.06 9.97
C LEU A 67 -2.06 1.54 9.72
N LEU A 68 -2.99 2.47 9.57
CA LEU A 68 -4.43 2.22 9.51
C LEU A 68 -5.03 2.73 8.19
N ARG A 69 -6.10 2.09 7.76
CA ARG A 69 -7.06 2.63 6.79
C ARG A 69 -8.28 3.12 7.55
N ILE A 70 -8.62 4.40 7.38
CA ILE A 70 -9.83 4.98 7.97
C ILE A 70 -10.94 4.88 6.92
N THR A 71 -12.00 4.16 7.28
CA THR A 71 -13.13 3.84 6.38
C THR A 71 -14.43 4.56 6.77
N GLY A 72 -14.46 5.19 7.94
CA GLY A 72 -15.65 5.89 8.42
C GLY A 72 -15.31 6.94 9.46
N ILE A 73 -15.96 8.09 9.37
CA ILE A 73 -15.92 9.16 10.37
C ILE A 73 -17.35 9.62 10.56
N ARG A 74 -17.86 9.53 11.79
CA ARG A 74 -19.21 10.01 12.15
C ARG A 74 -19.17 10.72 13.50
N LYS A 75 -20.11 11.63 13.73
CA LYS A 75 -20.35 12.21 15.06
C LYS A 75 -21.63 11.60 15.63
N ASP A 76 -21.63 11.26 16.91
CA ASP A 76 -22.87 10.83 17.58
C ASP A 76 -23.78 12.02 17.93
N GLY A 77 -24.96 11.76 18.50
CA GLY A 77 -25.92 12.80 18.89
C GLY A 77 -25.38 13.80 19.92
N THR A 78 -24.25 13.52 20.56
CA THR A 78 -23.57 14.44 21.48
C THR A 78 -22.45 15.23 20.82
N GLY A 79 -22.13 14.95 19.56
CA GLY A 79 -21.03 15.54 18.80
C GLY A 79 -19.67 14.87 19.02
N ARG A 80 -19.62 13.70 19.66
CA ARG A 80 -18.36 12.94 19.82
C ARG A 80 -18.02 12.21 18.53
N PRO A 81 -16.76 12.27 18.06
CA PRO A 81 -16.38 11.55 16.85
C PRO A 81 -16.19 10.06 17.13
N HIS A 82 -16.66 9.24 16.19
CA HIS A 82 -16.44 7.80 16.09
C HIS A 82 -15.75 7.53 14.76
N ILE A 83 -14.59 6.89 14.82
CA ILE A 83 -13.72 6.66 13.65
C ILE A 83 -13.57 5.16 13.43
N ARG A 84 -14.00 4.68 12.26
CA ARG A 84 -13.84 3.29 11.84
C ARG A 84 -12.49 3.09 11.18
N VAL A 85 -11.74 2.11 11.67
CA VAL A 85 -10.37 1.81 11.25
C VAL A 85 -10.20 0.34 10.91
N GLU A 86 -9.32 0.08 9.94
CA GLU A 86 -8.81 -1.23 9.58
C GLU A 86 -7.27 -1.22 9.69
N PRO A 87 -6.66 -2.21 10.35
CA PRO A 87 -5.20 -2.32 10.40
C PRO A 87 -4.63 -2.69 9.04
N LEU A 88 -3.57 -2.00 8.62
CA LEU A 88 -2.82 -2.34 7.40
C LEU A 88 -1.43 -2.89 7.72
N ALA A 89 -0.73 -2.28 8.68
CA ALA A 89 0.58 -2.77 9.10
C ALA A 89 0.90 -2.37 10.53
N ARG A 90 1.72 -3.20 11.18
CA ARG A 90 2.35 -2.91 12.47
C ARG A 90 3.75 -2.34 12.21
N LEU A 91 4.08 -1.22 12.84
CA LEU A 91 5.38 -0.56 12.71
C LEU A 91 6.39 -1.21 13.66
N ARG A 92 6.86 -2.40 13.28
CA ARG A 92 7.79 -3.19 14.10
C ARG A 92 9.09 -2.43 14.39
N GLY A 93 9.55 -2.49 15.63
CA GLY A 93 10.78 -1.82 16.08
C GLY A 93 10.64 -0.30 16.28
N VAL A 94 9.45 0.27 16.10
CA VAL A 94 9.16 1.69 16.37
C VAL A 94 8.30 1.79 17.62
N ARG A 95 8.64 2.66 18.56
CA ARG A 95 7.78 2.93 19.73
C ARG A 95 6.81 4.06 19.43
N SER A 96 5.58 3.96 19.92
CA SER A 96 4.58 5.03 19.78
C SER A 96 5.10 6.38 20.32
N ALA A 97 5.86 6.39 21.41
CA ALA A 97 6.48 7.58 22.00
C ALA A 97 7.45 8.30 21.05
N ASP A 98 8.26 7.55 20.31
CA ASP A 98 9.25 8.11 19.39
C ASP A 98 8.55 8.68 18.16
N LEU A 99 7.57 7.95 17.63
CA LEU A 99 6.76 8.40 16.50
C LEU A 99 5.92 9.63 16.86
N ASP A 100 5.28 9.66 18.04
CA ASP A 100 4.47 10.79 18.49
C ASP A 100 5.31 12.07 18.64
N ARG A 101 6.49 11.94 19.27
CA ARG A 101 7.45 13.05 19.44
C ARG A 101 7.88 13.64 18.10
N LEU A 102 8.19 12.77 17.13
CA LEU A 102 8.59 13.19 15.80
C LEU A 102 7.42 13.72 14.98
N LEU A 103 6.18 13.25 15.17
CA LEU A 103 5.03 13.85 14.51
C LEU A 103 4.67 15.22 15.12
N GLY A 104 4.95 15.43 16.41
CA GLY A 104 4.71 16.69 17.11
C GLY A 104 3.23 16.94 17.38
N VAL A 105 2.46 15.86 17.63
CA VAL A 105 1.00 15.92 17.81
C VAL A 105 0.66 15.97 19.30
N ASP A 106 -0.17 16.92 19.71
CA ASP A 106 -0.59 17.14 21.11
C ASP A 106 -2.02 16.63 21.41
N ARG A 107 -2.78 16.24 20.40
CA ARG A 107 -4.21 15.86 20.49
C ARG A 107 -4.44 14.37 20.32
N TRP A 108 -5.63 13.91 20.76
CA TRP A 108 -6.08 12.53 20.54
C TRP A 108 -6.32 12.19 19.08
N ILE A 109 -6.82 13.17 18.32
CA ILE A 109 -6.93 13.11 16.86
C ILE A 109 -6.25 14.36 16.29
N ALA A 110 -5.35 14.18 15.33
CA ALA A 110 -4.78 15.31 14.61
C ALA A 110 -4.46 14.98 13.15
N PRO A 111 -4.61 15.95 12.25
CA PRO A 111 -4.10 15.84 10.90
C PRO A 111 -2.57 16.03 10.91
N VAL A 112 -1.88 15.25 10.09
CA VAL A 112 -0.47 15.40 9.77
C VAL A 112 -0.33 15.59 8.27
N THR A 113 0.55 16.50 7.87
CA THR A 113 0.82 16.76 6.45
C THR A 113 1.69 15.66 5.83
N ARG A 114 1.59 15.49 4.51
CA ARG A 114 2.42 14.53 3.77
C ARG A 114 3.91 14.82 3.94
N GLU A 115 4.28 16.09 3.98
CA GLU A 115 5.66 16.56 4.12
C GLU A 115 6.21 16.14 5.48
N ARG A 116 5.43 16.37 6.55
CA ARG A 116 5.82 15.98 7.91
C ARG A 116 5.96 14.47 8.02
N TRP A 117 4.98 13.71 7.53
CA TRP A 117 5.08 12.25 7.49
C TRP A 117 6.30 11.77 6.69
N SER A 118 6.57 12.37 5.53
CA SER A 118 7.70 12.02 4.67
C SER A 118 9.06 12.25 5.32
N GLN A 119 9.17 13.26 6.20
CA GLN A 119 10.36 13.48 7.02
C GLN A 119 10.49 12.39 8.09
N VAL A 120 9.45 12.17 8.88
CA VAL A 120 9.44 11.24 10.01
C VAL A 120 9.69 9.79 9.57
N ARG A 121 9.05 9.35 8.48
CA ARG A 121 9.25 7.98 7.97
C ARG A 121 10.68 7.71 7.52
N ARG A 122 11.37 8.72 6.95
CA ARG A 122 12.77 8.60 6.54
C ARG A 122 13.69 8.51 7.76
N GLU A 123 13.43 9.32 8.78
CA GLU A 123 14.18 9.32 10.03
C GLU A 123 14.08 7.98 10.78
N LEU A 124 12.89 7.39 10.80
CA LEU A 124 12.63 6.11 11.48
C LEU A 124 12.82 4.87 10.59
N GLY A 125 13.21 5.03 9.32
CA GLY A 125 13.36 3.92 8.38
C GLY A 125 12.05 3.15 8.09
N ILE A 126 10.90 3.79 8.26
CA ILE A 126 9.58 3.19 8.06
C ILE A 126 9.27 3.04 6.57
N ARG A 127 8.86 1.84 6.18
CA ARG A 127 8.32 1.54 4.84
C ARG A 127 6.85 1.16 4.95
N PRO A 128 5.92 2.07 4.62
CA PRO A 128 4.49 1.77 4.63
C PRO A 128 4.11 0.78 3.52
N PRO A 129 3.05 -0.01 3.68
CA PRO A 129 2.48 -0.79 2.58
C PRO A 129 2.04 0.11 1.43
N ARG A 130 2.15 -0.38 0.18
CA ARG A 130 1.77 0.39 -1.03
C ARG A 130 0.36 0.95 -0.96
N ASP A 131 -0.61 0.16 -0.50
CA ASP A 131 -1.99 0.60 -0.31
C ASP A 131 -2.11 1.82 0.62
N TRP A 132 -1.28 1.86 1.67
CA TRP A 132 -1.27 2.98 2.60
C TRP A 132 -0.62 4.21 1.97
N GLU A 133 0.49 4.03 1.25
CA GLU A 133 1.15 5.13 0.52
C GLU A 133 0.22 5.71 -0.53
N HIS A 134 -0.47 4.88 -1.31
CA HIS A 134 -1.41 5.33 -2.33
C HIS A 134 -2.51 6.24 -1.76
N MET A 135 -3.03 5.94 -0.55
CA MET A 135 -4.00 6.83 0.11
C MET A 135 -3.45 8.22 0.45
N VAL A 136 -2.14 8.33 0.67
CA VAL A 136 -1.44 9.61 0.92
C VAL A 136 -1.10 10.33 -0.39
N GLU A 137 -0.80 9.59 -1.45
CA GLU A 137 -0.34 10.14 -2.73
C GLU A 137 -1.48 10.58 -3.64
N VAL A 138 -2.65 9.94 -3.57
CA VAL A 138 -3.86 10.29 -4.37
C VAL A 138 -4.59 11.51 -3.79
N ALA A 139 -3.83 12.55 -3.45
CA ALA A 139 -4.36 13.88 -3.15
C ALA A 139 -4.48 14.76 -4.41
N GLU A 140 -3.90 14.32 -5.54
CA GLU A 140 -4.29 14.75 -6.88
C GLU A 140 -5.06 13.61 -7.52
N ALA A 141 -6.10 13.94 -8.30
CA ALA A 141 -6.79 13.00 -9.15
C ALA A 141 -5.78 12.39 -10.14
N GLY A 142 -5.09 11.34 -9.72
CA GLY A 142 -4.52 10.38 -10.65
C GLY A 142 -5.69 9.81 -11.46
N PRO A 143 -5.54 9.64 -12.78
CA PRO A 143 -6.59 9.06 -13.60
C PRO A 143 -7.08 7.80 -12.92
N GLU A 144 -8.42 7.63 -12.84
CA GLU A 144 -8.99 6.38 -12.33
C GLU A 144 -8.25 5.21 -12.98
N CYS A 145 -8.05 4.10 -12.27
CA CYS A 145 -7.38 2.94 -12.86
C CYS A 145 -8.00 2.61 -14.24
N ARG A 146 -9.30 2.86 -14.41
CA ARG A 146 -10.02 2.80 -15.69
C ARG A 146 -9.53 3.77 -16.77
N GLU A 147 -9.19 5.01 -16.45
CA GLU A 147 -8.63 6.03 -17.36
C GLU A 147 -7.15 5.80 -17.69
N TRP A 148 -6.38 5.16 -16.80
CA TRP A 148 -4.98 4.80 -17.06
C TRP A 148 -4.83 3.48 -17.82
N LEU A 149 -5.59 2.46 -17.40
CA LEU A 149 -5.61 1.13 -18.02
C LEU A 149 -6.38 1.17 -19.35
N GLY A 150 -7.46 1.95 -19.44
CA GLY A 150 -8.35 2.01 -20.61
C GLY A 150 -7.60 2.27 -21.93
N PRO A 151 -6.93 3.41 -22.13
CA PRO A 151 -6.20 3.69 -23.35
C PRO A 151 -5.06 2.69 -23.63
N ARG A 152 -4.42 2.14 -22.59
CA ARG A 152 -3.29 1.20 -22.73
C ARG A 152 -3.72 -0.21 -23.14
N TYR A 153 -4.80 -0.75 -22.58
CA TYR A 153 -5.35 -2.05 -22.99
C TYR A 153 -6.22 -1.96 -24.24
N THR A 154 -6.85 -0.81 -24.50
CA THR A 154 -7.55 -0.60 -25.79
C THR A 154 -6.60 -0.76 -26.96
N ARG A 155 -5.35 -0.27 -26.85
CA ARG A 155 -4.28 -0.51 -27.85
C ARG A 155 -3.94 -1.98 -28.08
N LEU A 156 -4.18 -2.87 -27.11
CA LEU A 156 -3.97 -4.32 -27.29
C LEU A 156 -5.12 -5.00 -28.02
N ILE A 157 -6.31 -4.40 -27.98
CA ILE A 157 -7.54 -4.93 -28.59
C ILE A 157 -7.75 -4.29 -29.97
N GLU A 158 -7.06 -3.19 -30.27
CA GLU A 158 -7.03 -2.57 -31.59
C GLU A 158 -6.49 -3.54 -32.65
N PRO A 159 -7.21 -3.72 -33.78
CA PRO A 159 -6.72 -4.55 -34.88
C PRO A 159 -5.36 -4.06 -35.37
N GLY A 160 -4.35 -4.94 -35.31
CA GLY A 160 -2.99 -4.63 -35.78
C GLY A 160 -1.98 -4.27 -34.68
N ALA A 161 -2.31 -4.43 -33.40
CA ALA A 161 -1.33 -4.35 -32.33
C ALA A 161 -0.14 -5.30 -32.59
N ASP A 162 1.06 -4.76 -32.64
CA ASP A 162 2.26 -5.55 -32.89
C ASP A 162 2.77 -6.23 -31.60
N TYR A 163 3.69 -7.18 -31.78
CA TYR A 163 4.29 -7.92 -30.67
C TYR A 163 5.02 -7.00 -29.69
N ALA A 164 5.67 -5.93 -30.17
CA ALA A 164 6.38 -4.98 -29.32
C ALA A 164 5.43 -4.24 -28.38
N THR A 165 4.26 -3.84 -28.89
CA THR A 165 3.18 -3.24 -28.10
C THR A 165 2.65 -4.24 -27.08
N ALA A 166 2.40 -5.49 -27.49
CA ALA A 166 1.95 -6.56 -26.60
C ALA A 166 2.91 -6.82 -25.44
N ALA A 167 4.21 -6.94 -25.72
CA ALA A 167 5.24 -7.17 -24.71
C ALA A 167 5.37 -5.99 -23.74
N THR A 168 5.37 -4.76 -24.26
CA THR A 168 5.49 -3.54 -23.46
C THR A 168 4.32 -3.37 -22.50
N VAL A 169 3.09 -3.46 -23.01
CA VAL A 169 1.89 -3.27 -22.17
C VAL A 169 1.76 -4.39 -21.14
N THR A 170 2.16 -5.62 -21.47
CA THR A 170 2.17 -6.73 -20.49
C THR A 170 3.16 -6.48 -19.35
N ALA A 171 4.36 -6.00 -19.66
CA ALA A 171 5.36 -5.66 -18.64
C ALA A 171 4.89 -4.50 -17.74
N GLU A 172 4.35 -3.43 -18.33
CA GLU A 172 3.78 -2.30 -17.60
C GLU A 172 2.61 -2.73 -16.71
N ALA A 173 1.75 -3.63 -17.20
CA ALA A 173 0.63 -4.18 -16.44
C ALA A 173 1.10 -4.96 -15.21
N LEU A 174 2.09 -5.84 -15.36
CA LEU A 174 2.67 -6.63 -14.26
C LEU A 174 3.31 -5.72 -13.20
N ALA A 175 4.00 -4.66 -13.63
CA ALA A 175 4.58 -3.68 -12.72
C ALA A 175 3.50 -2.89 -11.96
N ALA A 176 2.44 -2.46 -12.67
CA ALA A 176 1.33 -1.72 -12.09
C ALA A 176 0.56 -2.52 -11.02
N ILE A 177 0.39 -3.83 -11.22
CA ILE A 177 -0.27 -4.71 -10.23
C ILE A 177 0.66 -5.12 -9.07
N GLY A 178 1.94 -4.74 -9.08
CA GLY A 178 2.79 -4.83 -7.91
C GLY A 178 4.08 -5.64 -8.04
N PHE A 179 4.39 -6.20 -9.20
CA PHE A 179 5.59 -7.02 -9.38
C PHE A 179 6.82 -6.16 -9.73
N ASP A 180 8.01 -6.65 -9.36
CA ASP A 180 9.26 -6.20 -9.93
C ASP A 180 9.46 -6.94 -11.26
N VAL A 181 9.46 -6.21 -12.38
CA VAL A 181 9.43 -6.78 -13.74
C VAL A 181 10.77 -6.61 -14.44
N THR A 182 11.29 -7.69 -15.01
CA THR A 182 12.46 -7.68 -15.90
C THR A 182 12.05 -8.14 -17.29
N VAL A 183 12.18 -7.25 -18.28
CA VAL A 183 11.97 -7.56 -19.69
C VAL A 183 13.27 -8.10 -20.28
N LEU A 184 13.21 -9.29 -20.88
CA LEU A 184 14.34 -9.88 -21.58
C LEU A 184 14.26 -9.50 -23.06
N LYS A 185 15.34 -8.94 -23.61
CA LYS A 185 15.41 -8.74 -25.06
C LYS A 185 15.45 -10.11 -25.74
N HIS A 186 14.67 -10.30 -26.81
CA HIS A 186 14.85 -11.45 -27.70
C HIS A 186 16.30 -11.43 -28.22
N VAL A 187 17.14 -12.33 -27.73
CA VAL A 187 18.51 -12.51 -28.23
C VAL A 187 18.50 -13.79 -29.06
N ASP A 188 18.72 -13.61 -30.37
CA ASP A 188 19.03 -14.59 -31.41
C ASP A 188 18.26 -15.92 -31.49
N ILE A 189 17.99 -16.32 -32.73
CA ILE A 189 17.39 -17.59 -33.11
C ILE A 189 18.32 -18.74 -32.66
N GLY A 190 18.15 -19.19 -31.42
CA GLY A 190 18.97 -20.25 -30.81
C GLY A 190 18.84 -20.36 -29.30
N GLU A 191 18.69 -19.23 -28.59
CA GLU A 191 18.51 -19.19 -27.14
C GLU A 191 17.11 -18.68 -26.79
N GLY A 192 16.15 -19.60 -26.75
CA GLY A 192 14.73 -19.31 -26.62
C GLY A 192 14.30 -18.77 -25.24
N ASN A 193 14.78 -17.58 -24.87
CA ASN A 193 14.37 -16.85 -23.68
C ASN A 193 12.86 -16.54 -23.70
N PRO A 194 12.20 -16.50 -22.53
CA PRO A 194 10.88 -15.90 -22.39
C PRO A 194 10.98 -14.38 -22.61
N ASP A 195 9.83 -13.72 -22.73
CA ASP A 195 9.78 -12.26 -22.96
C ASP A 195 10.16 -11.48 -21.70
N GLY A 196 9.95 -12.09 -20.54
CA GLY A 196 10.38 -11.54 -19.27
C GLY A 196 9.99 -12.42 -18.10
N PHE A 197 10.34 -11.91 -16.93
CA PHE A 197 9.84 -12.45 -15.68
C PHE A 197 9.43 -11.32 -14.73
N ALA A 198 8.52 -11.64 -13.82
CA ALA A 198 8.00 -10.73 -12.82
C ALA A 198 8.03 -11.44 -11.47
N CYS A 199 8.49 -10.75 -10.43
CA CYS A 199 8.57 -11.31 -9.08
C CYS A 199 7.93 -10.43 -8.03
N THR A 200 7.49 -11.07 -6.95
CA THR A 200 6.98 -10.33 -5.81
C THR A 200 8.12 -9.51 -5.18
N PRO A 201 7.92 -8.23 -4.85
CA PRO A 201 8.96 -7.40 -4.25
C PRO A 201 9.52 -7.99 -2.94
N ALA A 202 10.78 -7.70 -2.68
CA ALA A 202 11.46 -8.17 -1.47
C ALA A 202 10.74 -7.67 -0.19
N GLY A 203 10.48 -8.58 0.75
CA GLY A 203 9.83 -8.29 2.03
C GLY A 203 8.34 -8.61 2.09
N GLU A 204 7.73 -9.04 0.99
CA GLU A 204 6.35 -9.54 0.98
C GLU A 204 6.22 -10.92 1.65
N ARG A 205 5.04 -11.20 2.21
CA ARG A 205 4.78 -12.44 2.97
C ARG A 205 4.91 -13.72 2.14
N PHE A 206 4.62 -13.64 0.85
CA PHE A 206 4.70 -14.75 -0.10
C PHE A 206 5.44 -14.29 -1.36
N GLY A 207 6.45 -15.05 -1.78
CA GLY A 207 7.19 -14.79 -3.01
C GLY A 207 6.67 -15.62 -4.16
N PHE A 208 6.34 -14.98 -5.28
CA PHE A 208 5.95 -15.63 -6.52
C PHE A 208 6.85 -15.18 -7.67
N TRP A 209 7.05 -16.09 -8.62
CA TRP A 209 7.77 -15.86 -9.86
C TRP A 209 6.85 -16.16 -11.03
N LEU A 210 6.68 -15.19 -11.92
CA LEU A 210 5.97 -15.32 -13.17
C LEU A 210 6.98 -15.25 -14.30
N VAL A 211 6.99 -16.26 -15.16
CA VAL A 211 7.72 -16.21 -16.43
C VAL A 211 6.68 -16.09 -17.53
N TYR A 212 6.77 -15.06 -18.37
CA TYR A 212 5.73 -14.74 -19.33
C TYR A 212 6.27 -14.66 -20.76
N ASN A 213 5.37 -14.93 -21.71
CA ASN A 213 5.62 -14.86 -23.15
C ASN A 213 4.35 -14.31 -23.81
N CYS A 214 4.50 -13.22 -24.55
CA CYS A 214 3.43 -12.42 -25.13
C CYS A 214 3.17 -12.86 -26.58
N LYS A 215 1.91 -12.73 -27.01
CA LYS A 215 1.47 -13.06 -28.37
C LYS A 215 0.51 -11.98 -28.84
N SER A 216 0.65 -11.55 -30.09
CA SER A 216 -0.17 -10.48 -30.71
C SER A 216 -1.03 -10.98 -31.87
N VAL A 217 -1.09 -12.30 -32.08
CA VAL A 217 -1.87 -12.96 -33.14
C VAL A 217 -2.77 -14.04 -32.52
N PRO A 218 -3.86 -14.44 -33.18
CA PRO A 218 -4.65 -15.62 -32.79
C PRO A 218 -3.71 -16.80 -32.54
N PHE A 219 -3.72 -17.29 -31.31
CA PHE A 219 -2.65 -18.14 -30.79
C PHE A 219 -3.14 -19.56 -30.54
N HIS A 220 -2.38 -20.53 -31.03
CA HIS A 220 -2.43 -21.91 -30.61
C HIS A 220 -1.10 -22.24 -29.95
N LEU A 221 -1.12 -22.68 -28.68
CA LEU A 221 0.10 -23.02 -27.96
C LEU A 221 0.76 -24.26 -28.58
N ALA A 222 1.86 -24.04 -29.31
CA ALA A 222 2.62 -25.15 -29.87
C ALA A 222 3.38 -25.89 -28.76
N PRO A 223 3.47 -27.24 -28.80
CA PRO A 223 4.20 -28.02 -27.80
C PRO A 223 5.65 -27.57 -27.57
N GLU A 224 6.32 -27.10 -28.61
CA GLU A 224 7.70 -26.61 -28.59
C GLU A 224 7.84 -25.33 -27.76
N GLU A 225 6.84 -24.44 -27.80
CA GLU A 225 6.82 -23.22 -26.99
C GLU A 225 6.57 -23.52 -25.52
N MET A 226 5.69 -24.49 -25.23
CA MET A 226 5.51 -24.99 -23.88
C MET A 226 6.79 -25.61 -23.33
N PHE A 227 7.51 -26.38 -24.15
CA PHE A 227 8.78 -26.98 -23.77
C PHE A 227 9.86 -25.92 -23.49
N ARG A 228 9.90 -24.83 -24.27
CA ARG A 228 10.81 -23.70 -24.03
C ARG A 228 10.62 -23.05 -22.67
N VAL A 229 9.39 -22.66 -22.33
CA VAL A 229 9.09 -22.02 -21.03
C VAL A 229 9.44 -22.97 -19.88
N ARG A 230 9.09 -24.25 -19.99
CA ARG A 230 9.44 -25.28 -19.00
C ARG A 230 10.94 -25.45 -18.85
N ARG A 231 11.70 -25.46 -19.95
CA ARG A 231 13.15 -25.58 -19.91
C ARG A 231 13.80 -24.37 -19.25
N TYR A 232 13.31 -23.16 -19.51
CA TYR A 232 13.80 -21.94 -18.87
C TYR A 232 13.53 -21.99 -17.35
N VAL A 233 12.31 -22.31 -16.94
CA VAL A 233 11.95 -22.44 -15.52
C VAL A 233 12.75 -23.56 -14.84
N ALA A 234 12.95 -24.70 -15.49
CA ALA A 234 13.74 -25.80 -14.93
C ALA A 234 15.23 -25.44 -14.76
N ARG A 235 15.78 -24.62 -15.68
CA ARG A 235 17.19 -24.22 -15.68
C ARG A 235 17.48 -23.08 -14.71
N TYR A 236 16.62 -22.06 -14.67
CA TYR A 236 16.90 -20.81 -13.95
C TYR A 236 15.94 -20.56 -12.79
N GLY A 237 14.85 -21.32 -12.64
CA GLY A 237 13.82 -21.07 -11.63
C GLY A 237 14.30 -21.17 -10.17
N ARG A 238 15.49 -21.74 -9.93
CA ARG A 238 16.14 -21.78 -8.60
C ARG A 238 17.13 -20.63 -8.36
N GLU A 239 17.50 -19.92 -9.42
CA GLU A 239 18.47 -18.80 -9.42
C GLU A 239 17.79 -17.44 -9.64
N LEU A 240 16.49 -17.46 -9.94
CA LEU A 240 15.63 -16.29 -9.85
C LEU A 240 15.65 -15.80 -8.38
N PRO A 241 15.83 -14.48 -8.13
CA PRO A 241 16.12 -13.90 -6.80
C PRO A 241 15.28 -14.32 -5.59
#